data_AF-A0A7C2PBZ9-F1
#
_entry.id   AF-A0A7C2PBZ9-F1
#
_cell.length_a   1.000
_cell.length_b   1.000
_cell.length_c   1.000
_cell.angle_alpha   90.00
_cell.angle_beta   90.00
_cell.angle_gamma   90.00
#
_symmetry.space_group_name_H-M   'P 1'
#
loop_
_entity.id
_entity.type
_entity.pdbx_description
1 polymer ?
#
loop_
_entity_poly.entity_id
_entity_poly.type
_entity_poly.pdbx_seq_one_letter_code
_entity_poly.pdbx_strand_id
1 'polypeptide(L)'
;GHALDDHRYQQVVHQLLDGHPLPEGHTLTLEVLETDTFKNTHQLDAVLASWKALGVHLAQDDLGEAYSSLNRLRNVPFDTVKIDQNLVRGAARHPLRVLGFIAHLTNLAQEAEARVVVEGLETPGLIEAAAILGADFGQGFAIARPMPPERLLTWAEHQLPYHLDPKRPRTALGALASELKREQRLASFQVWPDMIRQIASLPSASLVWLQHEHLENQPLGQIQRTMQAALLQSGGIDDHPYREFRDRYLELLVARVTQEESTPATEPACGQN
;
A
#
# COMPACT_ATOMS: atom_id res chain seq x y z
N GLY A 1 -21.25 -24.92 -6.65
CA GLY A 1 -20.02 -25.33 -5.97
C GLY A 1 -19.15 -24.12 -5.88
N HIS A 2 -18.44 -23.94 -4.77
CA HIS A 2 -17.42 -22.91 -4.67
C HIS A 2 -16.24 -23.41 -5.50
N ALA A 3 -15.60 -22.57 -6.32
CA ALA A 3 -14.57 -23.07 -7.24
C ALA A 3 -13.39 -23.71 -6.48
N LEU A 4 -13.14 -23.25 -5.24
CA LEU A 4 -12.06 -23.73 -4.41
C LEU A 4 -12.29 -25.13 -3.83
N ASP A 5 -13.54 -25.52 -3.53
CA ASP A 5 -13.90 -26.83 -2.95
C ASP A 5 -14.29 -27.90 -3.99
N ASP A 6 -14.39 -27.50 -5.25
CA ASP A 6 -14.78 -28.37 -6.35
C ASP A 6 -13.54 -29.00 -6.99
N HIS A 7 -13.35 -30.31 -6.74
CA HIS A 7 -12.23 -31.10 -7.27
C HIS A 7 -12.06 -31.02 -8.79
N ARG A 8 -13.11 -30.68 -9.55
CA ARG A 8 -13.00 -30.51 -11.00
C ARG A 8 -12.10 -29.33 -11.37
N TYR A 9 -12.13 -28.24 -10.59
CA TYR A 9 -11.24 -27.10 -10.80
C TYR A 9 -9.79 -27.46 -10.47
N GLN A 10 -9.56 -28.18 -9.36
CA GLN A 10 -8.23 -28.68 -9.00
C GLN A 10 -7.65 -29.56 -10.10
N GLN A 11 -8.45 -30.48 -10.64
CA GLN A 11 -8.01 -31.37 -11.71
C GLN A 11 -7.63 -30.59 -12.98
N VAL A 12 -8.41 -29.56 -13.35
CA VAL A 12 -8.08 -28.70 -14.50
C VAL A 12 -6.78 -27.93 -14.27
N VAL A 13 -6.60 -27.33 -13.10
CA VAL A 13 -5.36 -26.59 -12.78
C VAL A 13 -4.14 -27.51 -12.78
N HIS A 14 -4.25 -28.70 -12.19
CA HIS A 14 -3.19 -29.70 -12.22
C HIS A 14 -2.82 -30.08 -13.66
N GLN A 15 -3.81 -30.36 -14.51
CA GLN A 15 -3.57 -30.71 -15.91
C GLN A 15 -2.90 -29.57 -16.69
N LEU A 16 -3.29 -28.31 -16.41
CA LEU A 16 -2.69 -27.14 -17.05
C LEU A 16 -1.23 -26.95 -16.61
N LEU A 17 -0.93 -27.08 -15.31
CA LEU A 17 0.43 -26.95 -14.80
C LEU A 17 1.35 -28.09 -15.28
N ASP A 18 0.83 -29.31 -15.43
CA ASP A 18 1.57 -30.44 -16.01
C ASP A 18 1.87 -30.22 -17.50
N GLY A 19 0.89 -29.70 -18.26
CA GLY A 19 1.04 -29.44 -19.70
C GLY A 19 1.87 -28.18 -20.00
N HIS A 20 1.92 -27.24 -19.06
CA HIS A 20 2.57 -25.94 -19.19
C HIS A 20 3.34 -25.60 -17.90
N PRO A 21 4.49 -26.27 -17.65
CA PRO A 21 5.28 -26.00 -16.46
C PRO A 21 5.73 -24.55 -16.43
N LEU A 22 5.55 -23.90 -15.28
CA LEU A 22 5.95 -22.51 -15.08
C LEU A 22 7.49 -22.40 -15.01
N PRO A 23 8.08 -21.31 -15.53
CA PRO A 23 9.51 -21.06 -15.37
C PRO A 23 9.88 -20.94 -13.88
N GLU A 24 11.15 -21.18 -13.57
CA GLU A 24 11.66 -21.04 -12.19
C GLU A 24 11.32 -19.65 -11.61
N GLY A 25 10.88 -19.62 -10.36
CA GLY A 25 10.46 -18.40 -9.67
C GLY A 25 9.08 -17.86 -10.07
N HIS A 26 8.34 -18.53 -10.96
CA HIS A 26 6.98 -18.14 -11.34
C HIS A 26 5.95 -19.03 -10.64
N THR A 27 4.83 -18.44 -10.25
CA THR A 27 3.75 -19.12 -9.54
C THR A 27 2.40 -18.70 -10.10
N LEU A 28 1.47 -19.65 -10.21
CA LEU A 28 0.07 -19.35 -10.45
C LEU A 28 -0.58 -18.94 -9.12
N THR A 29 -1.19 -17.75 -9.11
CA THR A 29 -1.99 -17.28 -7.97
C THR A 29 -3.47 -17.36 -8.32
N LEU A 30 -4.27 -17.93 -7.43
CA LEU A 30 -5.73 -17.95 -7.54
C LEU A 30 -6.33 -16.95 -6.54
N GLU A 31 -7.13 -16.02 -7.04
CA GLU A 31 -7.87 -15.06 -6.22
C GLU A 31 -9.16 -15.69 -5.70
N VAL A 32 -9.33 -15.68 -4.38
CA VAL A 32 -10.49 -16.23 -3.69
C VAL A 32 -11.42 -15.09 -3.30
N LEU A 33 -12.60 -15.08 -3.93
CA LEU A 33 -13.62 -14.07 -3.70
C LEU A 33 -14.34 -14.26 -2.35
N GLU A 34 -14.98 -13.19 -1.88
CA GLU A 34 -15.68 -13.17 -0.59
C GLU A 34 -16.77 -14.23 -0.44
N THR A 35 -17.47 -14.56 -1.53
CA THR A 35 -18.61 -15.48 -1.53
C THR A 35 -18.22 -16.93 -1.27
N ASP A 36 -16.93 -17.26 -1.33
CA ASP A 36 -16.43 -18.60 -1.04
C ASP A 36 -16.45 -18.83 0.47
N THR A 37 -17.58 -19.37 0.93
CA THR A 37 -17.85 -19.56 2.35
C THR A 37 -17.28 -20.90 2.80
N PHE A 38 -16.26 -20.85 3.65
CA PHE A 38 -15.70 -22.05 4.28
C PHE A 38 -16.64 -22.54 5.40
N LYS A 39 -17.63 -23.36 5.04
CA LYS A 39 -18.63 -23.85 6.00
C LYS A 39 -18.08 -24.90 6.97
N ASN A 40 -16.94 -25.51 6.67
CA ASN A 40 -16.34 -26.58 7.47
C ASN A 40 -14.81 -26.45 7.53
N THR A 41 -14.27 -26.13 8.70
CA THR A 41 -12.84 -25.88 8.92
C THR A 41 -11.96 -27.09 8.62
N HIS A 42 -12.42 -28.32 8.89
CA HIS A 42 -11.64 -29.52 8.59
C HIS A 42 -11.53 -29.82 7.09
N GLN A 43 -12.53 -29.44 6.30
CA GLN A 43 -12.48 -29.54 4.84
C GLN A 43 -11.62 -28.42 4.25
N LEU A 44 -11.62 -27.24 4.89
CA LEU A 44 -10.81 -26.10 4.47
C LEU A 44 -9.32 -26.43 4.49
N ASP A 45 -8.78 -26.96 5.59
CA ASP A 45 -7.36 -27.26 5.70
C ASP A 45 -6.89 -28.28 4.64
N ALA A 46 -7.70 -29.31 4.38
CA ALA A 46 -7.41 -30.32 3.37
C ALA A 46 -7.41 -29.73 1.94
N VAL A 47 -8.39 -28.86 1.65
CA VAL A 47 -8.48 -28.16 0.36
C VAL A 47 -7.28 -27.23 0.17
N LEU A 48 -6.94 -26.42 1.17
CA LEU A 48 -5.79 -25.51 1.10
C LEU A 48 -4.48 -26.27 0.94
N ALA A 49 -4.29 -27.36 1.69
CA ALA A 49 -3.11 -28.21 1.58
C ALA A 49 -2.99 -28.81 0.17
N SER A 50 -4.10 -29.20 -0.45
CA SER A 50 -4.09 -29.74 -1.82
C SER A 50 -3.70 -28.69 -2.86
N TRP A 51 -4.14 -27.43 -2.71
CA TRP A 51 -3.70 -26.34 -3.60
C TRP A 51 -2.21 -26.01 -3.40
N LYS A 52 -1.73 -25.95 -2.15
CA LYS A 52 -0.31 -25.73 -1.85
C LYS A 52 0.58 -26.86 -2.38
N ALA A 53 0.10 -28.10 -2.36
CA ALA A 53 0.83 -29.24 -2.94
C ALA A 53 1.03 -29.13 -4.46
N LEU A 54 0.18 -28.37 -5.16
CA LEU A 54 0.34 -28.05 -6.58
C LEU A 54 1.30 -26.86 -6.83
N GLY A 55 1.84 -26.25 -5.77
CA GLY A 55 2.65 -25.04 -5.86
C GLY A 55 1.85 -23.79 -6.24
N VAL A 56 0.51 -23.82 -6.08
CA VAL A 56 -0.38 -22.68 -6.34
C VAL A 56 -0.42 -21.76 -5.12
N HIS A 57 -0.34 -20.46 -5.38
CA HIS A 57 -0.57 -19.44 -4.35
C HIS A 57 -2.04 -19.05 -4.29
N LEU A 58 -2.50 -18.65 -3.12
CA LEU A 58 -3.86 -18.17 -2.89
C LEU A 58 -3.82 -16.70 -2.50
N ALA A 59 -4.65 -15.90 -3.14
CA ALA A 59 -4.85 -14.49 -2.82
C ALA A 59 -6.25 -14.26 -2.23
N GLN A 60 -6.33 -13.51 -1.15
CA GLN A 60 -7.62 -12.99 -0.68
C GLN A 60 -7.98 -11.74 -1.46
N ASP A 61 -9.12 -11.76 -2.13
CA ASP A 61 -9.69 -10.56 -2.75
C ASP A 61 -10.50 -9.73 -1.74
N ASP A 62 -10.60 -8.43 -2.02
CA ASP A 62 -11.43 -7.46 -1.31
C ASP A 62 -11.25 -7.39 0.22
N LEU A 63 -10.00 -7.25 0.70
CA LEU A 63 -9.77 -7.03 2.13
C LEU A 63 -10.37 -5.72 2.60
N GLY A 64 -11.22 -5.78 3.63
CA GLY A 64 -11.79 -4.62 4.33
C GLY A 64 -13.17 -4.17 3.84
N GLU A 65 -13.72 -4.77 2.78
CA GLU A 65 -15.10 -4.48 2.32
C GLU A 65 -16.16 -5.18 3.18
N ALA A 66 -15.88 -6.41 3.59
CA ALA A 66 -16.84 -7.25 4.29
C ALA A 66 -16.44 -7.58 5.72
N TYR A 67 -17.45 -7.73 6.60
CA TYR A 67 -17.27 -8.15 8.00
C TYR A 67 -16.49 -9.46 8.15
N SER A 68 -16.55 -10.35 7.16
CA SER A 68 -15.87 -11.65 7.18
C SER A 68 -14.42 -11.61 6.69
N SER A 69 -14.00 -10.53 6.01
CA SER A 69 -12.69 -10.44 5.34
C SER A 69 -11.51 -10.57 6.31
N LEU A 70 -11.58 -9.93 7.47
CA LEU A 70 -10.54 -10.06 8.52
C LEU A 70 -10.51 -11.45 9.15
N ASN A 71 -11.68 -12.09 9.28
CA ASN A 71 -11.75 -13.45 9.81
C ASN A 71 -11.15 -14.46 8.82
N ARG A 72 -11.32 -14.24 7.51
CA ARG A 72 -10.64 -15.05 6.49
C ARG A 72 -9.13 -14.86 6.56
N LEU A 73 -8.66 -13.62 6.58
CA LEU A 73 -7.22 -13.30 6.69
C LEU A 73 -6.58 -13.99 7.89
N ARG A 74 -7.27 -14.02 9.03
CA ARG A 74 -6.77 -14.69 10.25
C ARG A 74 -6.72 -16.22 10.13
N ASN A 75 -7.68 -16.84 9.45
CA ASN A 75 -7.88 -18.30 9.51
C ASN A 75 -7.41 -19.04 8.25
N VAL A 76 -7.10 -18.33 7.17
CA VAL A 76 -6.64 -18.90 5.90
C VAL A 76 -5.24 -18.38 5.60
N PRO A 77 -4.27 -19.26 5.33
CA PRO A 77 -2.88 -18.90 5.09
C PRO A 77 -2.70 -18.43 3.63
N PHE A 78 -3.31 -17.29 3.29
CA PHE A 78 -3.15 -16.65 1.99
C PHE A 78 -1.72 -16.17 1.78
N ASP A 79 -1.21 -16.33 0.56
CA ASP A 79 0.13 -15.86 0.18
C ASP A 79 0.11 -14.38 -0.22
N THR A 80 -1.08 -13.86 -0.55
CA THR A 80 -1.29 -12.47 -0.97
C THR A 80 -2.66 -11.98 -0.55
N VAL A 81 -2.78 -10.69 -0.27
CA VAL A 81 -4.04 -10.03 0.09
C VAL A 81 -4.18 -8.75 -0.70
N LYS A 82 -5.36 -8.52 -1.24
CA LYS A 82 -5.68 -7.36 -2.07
C LYS A 82 -6.52 -6.38 -1.26
N ILE A 83 -6.02 -5.16 -1.08
CA ILE A 83 -6.78 -4.05 -0.50
C ILE A 83 -7.61 -3.44 -1.64
N ASP A 84 -8.93 -3.52 -1.49
CA ASP A 84 -9.85 -3.08 -2.55
C ASP A 84 -9.76 -1.57 -2.85
N GLN A 85 -9.99 -1.24 -4.11
CA GLN A 85 -9.99 0.13 -4.61
C GLN A 85 -10.97 1.05 -3.87
N ASN A 86 -12.10 0.56 -3.35
CA ASN A 86 -13.10 1.37 -2.63
C ASN A 86 -12.56 1.93 -1.32
N LEU A 87 -11.55 1.29 -0.71
CA LEU A 87 -10.85 1.79 0.47
C LEU A 87 -9.80 2.85 0.13
N VAL A 88 -9.30 2.82 -1.10
CA VAL A 88 -8.28 3.73 -1.63
C VAL A 88 -8.92 4.97 -2.28
N ARG A 89 -10.13 4.81 -2.82
CA ARG A 89 -10.94 5.89 -3.39
C ARG A 89 -11.18 6.99 -2.36
N GLY A 90 -11.18 8.23 -2.85
CA GLY A 90 -11.45 9.41 -2.01
C GLY A 90 -10.22 9.96 -1.28
N ALA A 91 -9.00 9.53 -1.64
CA ALA A 91 -7.76 10.12 -1.13
C ALA A 91 -7.71 11.65 -1.33
N ALA A 92 -8.29 12.20 -2.40
CA ALA A 92 -8.41 13.64 -2.59
C ALA A 92 -9.26 14.34 -1.51
N ARG A 93 -10.28 13.67 -0.97
CA ARG A 93 -11.23 14.24 0.02
C ARG A 93 -10.81 13.94 1.46
N HIS A 94 -10.32 12.73 1.72
CA HIS A 94 -10.02 12.24 3.07
C HIS A 94 -8.66 11.51 3.10
N PRO A 95 -7.55 12.17 2.71
CA PRO A 95 -6.27 11.49 2.51
C PRO A 95 -5.75 10.80 3.77
N LEU A 96 -5.78 11.46 4.93
CA LEU A 96 -5.35 10.86 6.21
C LEU A 96 -6.12 9.58 6.55
N ARG A 97 -7.42 9.55 6.29
CA ARG A 97 -8.26 8.38 6.55
C ARG A 97 -7.87 7.23 5.63
N VAL A 98 -7.77 7.51 4.33
CA VAL A 98 -7.41 6.51 3.32
C VAL A 98 -6.02 5.94 3.58
N LEU A 99 -5.01 6.80 3.77
CA LEU A 99 -3.66 6.36 4.07
C LEU A 99 -3.57 5.58 5.39
N GLY A 100 -4.36 5.96 6.40
CA GLY A 100 -4.49 5.19 7.64
C GLY A 100 -5.01 3.77 7.40
N PHE A 101 -6.09 3.62 6.60
CA PHE A 101 -6.61 2.30 6.24
C PHE A 101 -5.59 1.46 5.50
N ILE A 102 -4.92 2.02 4.48
CA ILE A 102 -3.85 1.31 3.75
C ILE A 102 -2.78 0.84 4.74
N ALA A 103 -2.25 1.73 5.57
CA ALA A 103 -1.19 1.38 6.53
C ALA A 103 -1.62 0.26 7.50
N HIS A 104 -2.82 0.35 8.07
CA HIS A 104 -3.30 -0.64 9.03
C HIS A 104 -3.58 -2.01 8.40
N LEU A 105 -4.20 -2.03 7.21
CA LEU A 105 -4.48 -3.27 6.50
C LEU A 105 -3.20 -3.91 5.97
N THR A 106 -2.24 -3.10 5.51
CA THR A 106 -0.91 -3.58 5.12
C THR A 106 -0.20 -4.26 6.29
N ASN A 107 -0.14 -3.60 7.45
CA ASN A 107 0.48 -4.20 8.65
C ASN A 107 -0.21 -5.49 9.07
N LEU A 108 -1.55 -5.52 9.07
CA LEU A 108 -2.32 -6.70 9.46
C LEU A 108 -2.08 -7.89 8.51
N ALA A 109 -2.00 -7.63 7.20
CA ALA A 109 -1.72 -8.67 6.22
C ALA A 109 -0.28 -9.20 6.36
N GLN A 110 0.69 -8.31 6.63
CA GLN A 110 2.09 -8.70 6.87
C GLN A 110 2.25 -9.50 8.18
N GLU A 111 1.49 -9.17 9.23
CA GLU A 111 1.41 -9.99 10.45
C GLU A 111 0.82 -11.38 10.19
N ALA A 112 -0.04 -11.51 9.18
CA ALA A 112 -0.55 -12.79 8.69
C ALA A 112 0.40 -13.46 7.67
N GLU A 113 1.64 -12.95 7.53
CA GLU A 113 2.67 -13.43 6.59
C GLU A 113 2.25 -13.36 5.11
N ALA A 114 1.27 -12.53 4.78
CA ALA A 114 0.79 -12.33 3.41
C ALA A 114 1.38 -11.06 2.79
N ARG A 115 1.71 -11.14 1.49
CA ARG A 115 2.08 -9.96 0.68
C ARG A 115 0.85 -9.11 0.35
N VAL A 116 1.03 -7.82 0.12
CA VAL A 116 -0.07 -6.87 -0.04
C VAL A 116 -0.08 -6.27 -1.43
N VAL A 117 -1.22 -6.35 -2.10
CA VAL A 117 -1.53 -5.60 -3.33
C VAL A 117 -2.51 -4.48 -2.95
N VAL A 118 -2.19 -3.23 -3.28
CA VAL A 118 -3.16 -2.13 -3.18
C VAL A 118 -3.77 -1.87 -4.54
N GLU A 119 -5.10 -1.97 -4.65
CA GLU A 119 -5.84 -1.72 -5.88
C GLU A 119 -6.33 -0.27 -5.99
N GLY A 120 -6.70 0.13 -7.21
CA GLY A 120 -7.25 1.48 -7.45
C GLY A 120 -6.21 2.60 -7.39
N LEU A 121 -4.94 2.29 -7.68
CA LEU A 121 -3.88 3.30 -7.76
C LEU A 121 -4.03 4.15 -9.03
N GLU A 122 -4.85 5.20 -8.93
CA GLU A 122 -5.24 6.06 -10.07
C GLU A 122 -4.36 7.31 -10.22
N THR A 123 -3.49 7.61 -9.26
CA THR A 123 -2.58 8.76 -9.30
C THR A 123 -1.15 8.36 -8.93
N PRO A 124 -0.12 9.10 -9.40
CA PRO A 124 1.25 8.91 -8.94
C PRO A 124 1.38 9.01 -7.41
N GLY A 125 0.59 9.88 -6.79
CA GLY A 125 0.56 10.04 -5.34
C GLY A 125 0.09 8.80 -4.62
N LEU A 126 -0.94 8.12 -5.13
CA LEU A 126 -1.41 6.84 -4.59
C LEU A 126 -0.37 5.73 -4.73
N ILE A 127 0.32 5.65 -5.87
CA ILE A 127 1.40 4.67 -6.08
C ILE A 127 2.51 4.88 -5.05
N GLU A 128 2.99 6.11 -4.92
CA GLU A 128 4.07 6.46 -4.00
C GLU A 128 3.66 6.23 -2.54
N ALA A 129 2.45 6.64 -2.17
CA ALA A 129 1.92 6.44 -0.83
C ALA A 129 1.77 4.95 -0.47
N ALA A 130 1.23 4.12 -1.36
CA ALA A 130 1.08 2.68 -1.12
C ALA A 130 2.45 2.01 -0.88
N ALA A 131 3.45 2.33 -1.71
CA ALA A 131 4.81 1.83 -1.55
C ALA A 131 5.46 2.29 -0.25
N ILE A 132 5.29 3.57 0.13
CA ILE A 132 5.81 4.12 1.39
C ILE A 132 5.18 3.40 2.59
N LEU A 133 3.88 3.16 2.55
CA LEU A 133 3.14 2.48 3.62
C LEU A 133 3.42 0.96 3.69
N GLY A 134 4.20 0.42 2.74
CA GLY A 134 4.74 -0.94 2.81
C GLY A 134 3.99 -1.96 1.96
N ALA A 135 3.13 -1.54 1.03
CA ALA A 135 2.56 -2.46 0.06
C ALA A 135 3.67 -3.11 -0.79
N ASP A 136 3.56 -4.42 -1.02
CA ASP A 136 4.50 -5.18 -1.85
C ASP A 136 4.26 -4.93 -3.35
N PHE A 137 2.99 -4.76 -3.72
CA PHE A 137 2.53 -4.60 -5.08
C PHE A 137 1.44 -3.52 -5.17
N GLY A 138 1.22 -3.02 -6.39
CA GLY A 138 0.18 -2.06 -6.70
C GLY A 138 -0.53 -2.38 -8.01
N GLN A 139 -1.82 -2.09 -8.07
CA GLN A 139 -2.65 -2.21 -9.26
C GLN A 139 -3.48 -0.95 -9.45
N GLY A 140 -3.50 -0.39 -10.66
CA GLY A 140 -4.35 0.76 -10.97
C GLY A 140 -3.96 1.45 -12.26
N PHE A 141 -4.82 2.37 -12.71
CA PHE A 141 -4.68 3.03 -14.01
C PHE A 141 -3.47 3.96 -14.13
N ALA A 142 -2.93 4.47 -13.01
CA ALA A 142 -1.67 5.23 -13.06
C ALA A 142 -0.44 4.34 -13.31
N ILE A 143 -0.56 3.02 -13.13
CA ILE A 143 0.46 2.04 -13.50
C ILE A 143 0.22 1.60 -14.95
N ALA A 144 -0.96 1.02 -15.22
CA ALA A 144 -1.37 0.58 -16.54
C ALA A 144 -2.88 0.38 -16.59
N ARG A 145 -3.47 0.62 -17.77
CA ARG A 145 -4.81 0.12 -18.07
C ARG A 145 -4.75 -1.38 -18.42
N PRO A 146 -5.82 -2.15 -18.16
CA PRO A 146 -5.95 -3.51 -18.68
C PRO A 146 -5.66 -3.53 -20.19
N MET A 147 -4.81 -4.47 -20.61
CA MET A 147 -4.34 -4.56 -21.99
C MET A 147 -4.34 -6.00 -22.45
N PRO A 148 -4.49 -6.25 -23.76
CA PRO A 148 -4.38 -7.59 -24.30
C PRO A 148 -2.93 -8.09 -24.21
N PRO A 149 -2.70 -9.42 -24.15
CA PRO A 149 -1.38 -10.01 -23.88
C PRO A 149 -0.28 -9.54 -24.84
N GLU A 150 -0.62 -9.27 -26.10
CA GLU A 150 0.33 -8.86 -27.13
C GLU A 150 0.94 -7.48 -26.87
N ARG A 151 0.30 -6.65 -26.03
CA ARG A 151 0.81 -5.33 -25.64
C ARG A 151 1.65 -5.35 -24.38
N LEU A 152 1.61 -6.43 -23.59
CA LEU A 152 2.23 -6.48 -22.27
C LEU A 152 3.74 -6.32 -22.32
N LEU A 153 4.42 -7.06 -23.21
CA LEU A 153 5.88 -7.01 -23.33
C LEU A 153 6.37 -5.63 -23.76
N THR A 154 5.75 -5.05 -24.80
CA THR A 154 6.08 -3.70 -25.25
C THR A 154 5.83 -2.67 -24.15
N TRP A 155 4.73 -2.76 -23.40
CA TRP A 155 4.49 -1.87 -22.27
C TRP A 155 5.58 -2.03 -21.20
N ALA A 156 5.94 -3.27 -20.82
CA ALA A 156 6.91 -3.56 -19.79
C ALA A 156 8.32 -3.01 -20.14
N GLU A 157 8.76 -3.18 -21.39
CA GLU A 157 10.06 -2.69 -21.86
C GLU A 157 10.19 -1.16 -21.79
N HIS A 158 9.09 -0.43 -21.99
CA HIS A 158 9.08 1.04 -21.98
C HIS A 158 8.85 1.64 -20.59
N GLN A 159 8.19 0.92 -19.69
CA GLN A 159 7.73 1.45 -18.41
C GLN A 159 8.52 0.92 -17.20
N LEU A 160 9.29 -0.16 -17.37
CA LEU A 160 10.09 -0.76 -16.29
C LEU A 160 11.60 -0.53 -16.48
N PRO A 161 12.38 -0.39 -15.38
CA PRO A 161 11.92 -0.43 -13.99
C PRO A 161 11.18 0.85 -13.59
N TYR A 162 10.09 0.67 -12.83
CA TYR A 162 9.38 1.79 -12.23
C TYR A 162 10.15 2.27 -11.00
N HIS A 163 10.76 3.45 -11.08
CA HIS A 163 11.63 3.97 -10.03
C HIS A 163 10.85 4.69 -8.92
N LEU A 164 10.74 4.04 -7.76
CA LEU A 164 10.22 4.62 -6.51
C LEU A 164 11.32 4.67 -5.46
N ASP A 165 11.48 5.81 -4.79
CA ASP A 165 12.32 5.94 -3.59
C ASP A 165 11.44 6.39 -2.42
N PRO A 166 11.04 5.47 -1.53
CA PRO A 166 10.21 5.80 -0.36
C PRO A 166 10.82 6.84 0.58
N LYS A 167 12.12 7.13 0.49
CA LYS A 167 12.79 8.16 1.29
C LYS A 167 12.78 9.55 0.64
N ARG A 168 12.39 9.63 -0.63
CA ARG A 168 12.38 10.85 -1.44
C ARG A 168 11.06 10.97 -2.18
N PRO A 169 9.94 11.17 -1.46
CA PRO A 169 8.65 11.34 -2.10
C PRO A 169 8.67 12.55 -3.03
N ARG A 170 7.96 12.43 -4.15
CA ARG A 170 7.80 13.49 -5.17
C ARG A 170 6.40 14.09 -5.16
N THR A 171 5.45 13.44 -4.51
CA THR A 171 4.05 13.87 -4.44
C THR A 171 3.70 14.33 -3.03
N ALA A 172 2.72 15.25 -2.90
CA ALA A 172 2.23 15.64 -1.58
C ALA A 172 1.63 14.44 -0.82
N LEU A 173 0.99 13.50 -1.53
CA LEU A 173 0.38 12.32 -0.91
C LEU A 173 1.46 11.35 -0.39
N GLY A 174 2.55 11.16 -1.14
CA GLY A 174 3.72 10.41 -0.66
C GLY A 174 4.42 11.09 0.52
N ALA A 175 4.51 12.42 0.53
CA ALA A 175 5.02 13.16 1.68
C ALA A 175 4.13 12.97 2.93
N LEU A 176 2.80 12.99 2.76
CA LEU A 176 1.84 12.73 3.84
C LEU A 176 1.94 11.28 4.36
N ALA A 177 2.05 10.30 3.45
CA ALA A 177 2.26 8.89 3.82
C ALA A 177 3.56 8.70 4.60
N SER A 178 4.63 9.41 4.21
CA SER A 178 5.91 9.39 4.92
C SER A 178 5.79 9.93 6.34
N GLU A 179 5.00 10.98 6.54
CA GLU A 179 4.75 11.54 7.87
C GLU A 179 3.95 10.58 8.74
N LEU A 180 2.91 9.95 8.21
CA LEU A 180 2.15 8.93 8.94
C LEU A 180 3.06 7.78 9.38
N LYS A 181 3.91 7.27 8.48
CA LYS A 181 4.86 6.21 8.81
C LYS A 181 5.90 6.66 9.85
N ARG A 182 6.36 7.91 9.77
CA ARG A 182 7.28 8.50 10.75
C ARG A 182 6.63 8.60 12.12
N GLU A 183 5.39 9.08 12.22
CA GLU A 183 4.63 9.16 13.46
C GLU A 183 4.45 7.78 14.10
N GLN A 184 4.03 6.78 13.32
CA GLN A 184 3.90 5.39 13.80
C GLN A 184 5.21 4.86 14.36
N ARG A 185 6.33 5.11 13.65
CA ARG A 185 7.66 4.73 14.12
C ARG A 185 8.03 5.45 15.41
N LEU A 186 7.79 6.75 15.53
CA LEU A 186 8.09 7.50 16.75
C LEU A 186 7.25 7.02 17.94
N ALA A 187 5.98 6.70 17.71
CA ALA A 187 5.10 6.14 18.74
C ALA A 187 5.63 4.81 19.29
N SER A 188 6.21 3.97 18.43
CA SER A 188 6.87 2.73 18.90
C SER A 188 8.08 2.96 19.82
N PHE A 189 8.66 4.17 19.81
CA PHE A 189 9.79 4.55 20.66
C PHE A 189 9.42 5.50 21.80
N GLN A 190 8.13 5.67 22.11
CA GLN A 190 7.66 6.66 23.08
C GLN A 190 8.27 6.51 24.48
N VAL A 191 8.62 5.29 24.89
CA VAL A 191 9.27 5.02 26.18
C VAL A 191 10.78 5.28 26.18
N TRP A 192 11.37 5.68 25.05
CA TRP A 192 12.80 6.00 24.89
C TRP A 192 13.00 7.40 24.27
N PRO A 193 12.95 8.48 25.06
CA PRO A 193 13.05 9.85 24.55
C PRO A 193 14.36 10.16 23.79
N ASP A 194 15.46 9.51 24.17
CA ASP A 194 16.74 9.65 23.45
C ASP A 194 16.68 9.08 22.03
N MET A 195 15.97 7.96 21.84
CA MET A 195 15.76 7.38 20.51
C MET A 195 14.87 8.28 19.65
N ILE A 196 13.82 8.88 20.24
CA ILE A 196 12.99 9.88 19.54
C ILE A 196 13.85 11.06 19.08
N ARG A 197 14.71 11.60 19.95
CA ARG A 197 15.62 12.71 19.58
C ARG A 197 16.58 12.31 18.46
N GLN A 198 17.14 11.10 18.50
CA GLN A 198 17.99 10.59 17.42
C GLN A 198 17.24 10.52 16.10
N ILE A 199 16.03 9.95 16.08
CA ILE A 199 15.21 9.87 14.86
C ILE A 199 14.82 11.27 14.38
N ALA A 200 14.42 12.16 15.28
CA ALA A 200 14.03 13.54 14.98
C ALA A 200 15.19 14.38 14.42
N SER A 201 16.44 14.01 14.71
CA SER A 201 17.63 14.67 14.18
C SER A 201 17.92 14.32 12.71
N LEU A 202 17.34 13.24 12.21
CA LEU A 202 17.48 12.85 10.81
C LEU A 202 16.47 13.63 9.94
N PRO A 203 16.83 13.98 8.68
CA PRO A 203 15.87 14.57 7.76
C PRO A 203 14.66 13.63 7.54
N SER A 204 13.45 14.16 7.72
CA SER A 204 12.23 13.42 7.34
C SER A 204 12.10 13.40 5.82
N ALA A 205 11.48 12.34 5.28
CA ALA A 205 11.20 12.25 3.85
C ALA A 205 10.29 13.40 3.37
N SER A 206 9.38 13.87 4.22
CA SER A 206 8.56 15.06 3.94
C SER A 206 9.37 16.36 3.86
N LEU A 207 10.45 16.51 4.65
CA LEU A 207 11.35 17.65 4.56
C LEU A 207 12.14 17.60 3.25
N VAL A 208 12.59 16.40 2.84
CA VAL A 208 13.25 16.21 1.55
C VAL A 208 12.32 16.60 0.40
N TRP A 209 11.04 16.21 0.46
CA TRP A 209 10.04 16.64 -0.52
C TRP A 209 9.81 18.15 -0.51
N LEU A 210 9.67 18.77 0.66
CA LEU A 210 9.50 20.24 0.76
C LEU A 210 10.67 20.99 0.10
N GLN A 211 11.90 20.52 0.26
CA GLN A 211 13.09 21.09 -0.38
C GLN A 211 13.09 20.89 -1.89
N HIS A 212 12.69 19.70 -2.36
CA HIS A 212 12.57 19.40 -3.79
C HIS A 212 11.54 20.31 -4.47
N GLU A 213 10.40 20.54 -3.82
CA GLU A 213 9.31 21.38 -4.32
C GLU A 213 9.51 22.88 -4.05
N HIS A 214 10.64 23.28 -3.46
CA HIS A 214 10.95 24.67 -3.10
C HIS A 214 9.90 25.32 -2.17
N LEU A 215 9.32 24.52 -1.25
CA LEU A 215 8.27 24.92 -0.32
C LEU A 215 8.81 25.31 1.07
N GLU A 216 10.13 25.24 1.29
CA GLU A 216 10.74 25.47 2.59
C GLU A 216 10.45 26.87 3.17
N ASN A 217 10.31 27.88 2.32
CA ASN A 217 10.06 29.25 2.76
C ASN A 217 8.56 29.59 2.88
N GLN A 218 7.69 28.67 2.46
CA GLN A 218 6.23 28.82 2.55
C GLN A 218 5.70 28.42 3.95
N PRO A 219 4.43 28.74 4.28
CA PRO A 219 3.84 28.36 5.58
C PRO A 219 3.99 26.87 5.92
N LEU A 220 3.87 25.99 4.92
CA LEU A 220 4.04 24.54 5.09
C LEU A 220 5.46 24.15 5.52
N GLY A 221 6.49 24.75 4.90
CA GLY A 221 7.89 24.51 5.29
C GLY A 221 8.26 25.14 6.63
N GLN A 222 7.69 26.30 6.95
CA GLN A 222 7.89 26.96 8.24
C GLN A 222 7.32 26.14 9.39
N ILE A 223 6.07 25.66 9.28
CA ILE A 223 5.46 24.85 10.34
C ILE A 223 6.16 23.50 10.49
N GLN A 224 6.66 22.89 9.41
CA GLN A 224 7.44 21.65 9.48
C GLN A 224 8.72 21.85 10.30
N ARG A 225 9.46 22.94 10.09
CA ARG A 225 10.67 23.24 10.88
C ARG A 225 10.34 23.47 12.35
N THR A 226 9.27 24.19 12.63
CA THR A 226 8.82 24.45 14.01
C THR A 226 8.41 23.15 14.70
N MET A 227 7.65 22.29 14.02
CA MET A 227 7.27 20.95 14.50
C MET A 227 8.51 20.11 14.82
N GLN A 228 9.50 20.06 13.91
CA GLN A 228 10.74 19.30 14.12
C GLN A 228 11.57 19.85 15.28
N ALA A 229 11.68 21.18 15.41
CA ALA A 229 12.37 21.82 16.53
C ALA A 229 11.68 21.50 17.86
N ALA A 230 10.35 21.50 17.91
CA ALA A 230 9.59 21.13 19.10
C ALA A 230 9.85 19.66 19.51
N LEU A 231 9.85 18.74 18.54
CA LEU A 231 10.14 17.32 18.80
C LEU A 231 11.55 17.10 19.37
N LEU A 232 12.54 17.83 18.85
CA LEU A 232 13.93 17.75 19.33
C LEU A 232 14.09 18.28 20.76
N GLN A 233 13.35 19.32 21.13
CA GLN A 233 13.39 19.92 22.46
C GLN A 233 12.71 19.05 23.51
N SER A 234 11.55 18.49 23.16
CA SER A 234 10.71 17.77 24.12
C SER A 234 11.06 16.28 24.21
N GLY A 235 11.49 15.67 23.10
CA GLY A 235 11.81 14.25 22.99
C GLY A 235 10.59 13.32 23.04
N GLY A 236 9.38 13.88 22.97
CA GLY A 236 8.12 13.15 23.09
C GLY A 236 7.08 13.60 22.06
N ILE A 237 6.45 12.63 21.39
CA ILE A 237 5.34 12.89 20.46
C ILE A 237 4.03 13.32 21.15
N ASP A 238 3.97 13.17 22.47
CA ASP A 238 2.83 13.54 23.31
C ASP A 238 2.98 14.92 23.96
N ASP A 239 4.03 15.66 23.64
CA ASP A 239 4.18 17.00 24.14
C ASP A 239 3.23 17.96 23.41
N HIS A 240 2.57 18.82 24.19
CA HIS A 240 1.56 19.74 23.68
C HIS A 240 2.08 20.60 22.50
N PRO A 241 3.26 21.24 22.58
CA PRO A 241 3.77 22.04 21.46
C PRO A 241 3.98 21.21 20.19
N TYR A 242 4.52 20.00 20.32
CA TYR A 242 4.72 19.11 19.16
C TYR A 242 3.39 18.76 18.49
N ARG A 243 2.40 18.30 19.27
CA ARG A 243 1.09 17.92 18.73
C ARG A 243 0.40 19.08 18.03
N GLU A 244 0.44 20.28 18.62
CA GLU A 244 -0.13 21.48 18.00
C GLU A 244 0.50 21.79 16.64
N PHE A 245 1.84 21.81 16.56
CA PHE A 245 2.53 22.07 15.29
C PHE A 245 2.35 20.94 14.28
N ARG A 246 2.30 19.68 14.75
CA ARG A 246 2.01 18.51 13.91
C ARG A 246 0.63 18.61 13.29
N ASP A 247 -0.40 18.90 14.07
CA ASP A 247 -1.78 18.98 13.58
C ASP A 247 -1.91 20.10 12.55
N ARG A 248 -1.27 21.25 12.79
CA ARG A 248 -1.22 22.35 11.83
C ARG A 248 -0.43 22.01 10.56
N TYR A 249 0.66 21.26 10.68
CA TYR A 249 1.43 20.80 9.54
C TYR A 249 0.62 19.81 8.69
N LEU A 250 -0.03 18.83 9.31
CA LEU A 250 -0.90 17.87 8.63
C LEU A 250 -2.07 18.58 7.95
N GLU A 251 -2.68 19.58 8.58
CA GLU A 251 -3.76 20.39 7.96
C GLU A 251 -3.29 21.05 6.65
N LEU A 252 -2.14 21.72 6.66
CA LEU A 252 -1.60 22.37 5.46
C LEU A 252 -1.14 21.35 4.40
N LEU A 253 -0.56 20.23 4.82
CA LEU A 253 -0.14 19.17 3.90
C LEU A 253 -1.34 18.50 3.24
N VAL A 254 -2.41 18.22 4.00
CA VAL A 254 -3.67 17.70 3.47
C VAL A 254 -4.28 18.67 2.46
N ALA A 255 -4.27 19.98 2.74
CA ALA A 255 -4.76 20.97 1.77
C ALA A 255 -3.99 20.92 0.45
N ARG A 256 -2.67 20.70 0.50
CA ARG A 256 -1.82 20.52 -0.69
C ARG A 256 -2.14 19.21 -1.43
N VAL A 257 -2.30 18.10 -0.70
CA VAL A 257 -2.73 16.81 -1.26
C VAL A 257 -4.05 16.95 -2.01
N THR A 258 -5.05 17.58 -1.40
CA THR A 258 -6.35 17.78 -2.05
C THR A 258 -6.23 18.58 -3.35
N GLN A 259 -5.33 19.56 -3.43
CA GLN A 259 -5.08 20.30 -4.67
C GLN A 259 -4.43 19.42 -5.76
N GLU A 260 -3.42 18.64 -5.39
CA GLU A 260 -2.67 17.77 -6.31
C GLU A 260 -3.55 16.63 -6.85
N GLU A 261 -4.24 15.91 -5.95
CA GLU A 261 -5.09 14.75 -6.29
C GLU A 261 -6.42 15.14 -6.99
N SER A 262 -6.86 16.40 -6.88
CA SER A 262 -8.03 16.89 -7.63
C SER A 262 -7.69 17.33 -9.05
N THR A 263 -6.40 17.45 -9.37
CA THR A 263 -5.94 17.79 -10.72
C THR A 263 -5.88 16.51 -11.55
N PRO A 264 -6.58 16.42 -12.71
CA PRO A 264 -6.49 15.23 -13.54
C PRO A 264 -5.03 15.00 -13.92
N ALA A 265 -4.56 13.76 -13.76
CA ALA A 265 -3.27 13.35 -14.29
C ALA A 265 -3.25 13.72 -15.78
N THR A 266 -2.26 14.52 -16.20
CA THR A 266 -1.99 14.70 -17.62
C THR A 266 -1.68 13.30 -18.15
N GLU A 267 -2.39 12.85 -19.18
CA GLU A 267 -2.12 11.54 -19.77
C GLU A 267 -0.60 11.43 -20.01
N PRO A 268 0.07 10.38 -19.52
CA PRO A 268 1.43 10.14 -19.97
C PRO A 268 1.33 10.06 -21.49
N ALA A 269 2.04 10.95 -22.18
CA ALA A 269 2.04 11.01 -23.63
C ALA A 269 2.33 9.59 -24.13
N CYS A 270 1.29 8.91 -24.60
CA CYS A 270 1.43 7.65 -25.31
C CYS A 270 2.31 8.04 -26.51
N GLY A 271 3.58 7.64 -26.46
CA GLY A 271 4.60 8.09 -27.38
C GLY A 271 4.09 7.98 -28.82
N GLN A 272 3.77 9.13 -29.41
CA GLN A 272 3.83 9.26 -30.84
C GLN A 272 5.32 9.40 -31.16
N ASN A 273 5.94 8.28 -31.51
CA ASN A 273 6.99 8.13 -32.53
C ASN A 273 7.44 6.67 -32.60
#